data_AF-A0A238WIC3-F1
#
_entry.id   AF-A0A238WIC3-F1
#
_cell.length_a   1.000
_cell.length_b   1.000
_cell.length_c   1.000
_cell.angle_alpha   90.00
_cell.angle_beta   90.00
_cell.angle_gamma   90.00
#
_symmetry.space_group_name_H-M   'P 1'
#
loop_
_entity.id
_entity.type
_entity.pdbx_description
1 polymer ?
#
loop_
_entity_poly.entity_id
_entity_poly.type
_entity_poly.pdbx_seq_one_letter_code
_entity_poly.pdbx_strand_id
1 'polypeptide(L)'
;MKSILSLLLLLYSYATMNAQSFEYSGDFNQDVVFLLPEGRVDFEIMNGVSMSDRSEKIIEKFTKALSENKEWFNQQVNNVLAKEGEPMPYDKRMGITKEEYEYMVTKKFDVKINSTGQLYFDISYSKNKIYLKSSDTTDFTSIVIDLKSKKARINEKTLAFDGPLIIESPDNVFNSSWRGYKWINEESNSTTIDFENIDNMVIKVYSITLGYIDVSKQLYIDIKGGEFNEGEKTVDFKYRLLSK
;
A
#
# COMPACT_ATOMS: atom_id res chain seq x y z
N MET A 1 -20.66 7.48 55.85
CA MET A 1 -20.29 6.49 54.80
C MET A 1 -21.11 6.72 53.53
N LYS A 2 -20.92 7.85 52.83
CA LYS A 2 -21.57 8.19 51.55
C LYS A 2 -20.54 8.67 50.51
N SER A 3 -19.27 8.29 50.66
CA SER A 3 -18.15 8.92 49.95
C SER A 3 -17.31 7.96 49.10
N ILE A 4 -17.68 6.67 48.98
CA ILE A 4 -16.86 5.69 48.23
C ILE A 4 -17.61 5.14 47.00
N LEU A 5 -18.94 5.18 46.99
CA LEU A 5 -19.72 4.70 45.84
C LEU A 5 -19.77 5.68 44.66
N SER A 6 -19.49 6.98 44.89
CA SER A 6 -19.44 7.99 43.81
C SER A 6 -18.09 8.07 43.10
N LEU A 7 -17.02 7.48 43.65
CA LEU A 7 -15.69 7.49 43.01
C LEU A 7 -15.47 6.29 42.08
N LEU A 8 -16.24 5.21 42.24
CA LEU A 8 -16.18 4.01 41.39
C LEU A 8 -17.00 4.12 40.09
N LEU A 9 -17.91 5.10 40.00
CA LEU A 9 -18.65 5.42 38.78
C LEU A 9 -17.94 6.44 37.87
N LEU A 10 -16.88 7.09 38.35
CA LEU A 10 -16.03 8.02 37.58
C LEU A 10 -14.81 7.36 36.92
N LEU A 11 -14.56 6.08 37.20
CA LEU A 11 -13.46 5.30 36.58
C LEU A 11 -13.95 4.30 35.52
N TYR A 12 -15.25 4.31 35.19
CA TYR A 12 -15.85 3.53 34.10
C TYR A 12 -16.14 4.34 32.84
N SER A 13 -15.61 5.56 32.75
CA SER A 13 -15.49 6.30 31.49
C SER A 13 -14.02 6.33 31.06
N TYR A 14 -13.37 5.17 31.00
CA TYR A 14 -12.45 5.01 29.87
C TYR A 14 -13.34 5.14 28.65
N ALA A 15 -13.14 6.21 27.91
CA ALA A 15 -13.72 6.39 26.62
C ALA A 15 -13.49 5.10 25.84
N THR A 16 -14.53 4.27 25.76
CA THR A 16 -14.80 3.58 24.52
C THR A 16 -14.83 4.70 23.50
N MET A 17 -13.73 4.89 22.77
CA MET A 17 -13.82 5.47 21.45
C MET A 17 -14.92 4.65 20.81
N ASN A 18 -16.13 5.22 20.72
CA ASN A 18 -17.09 4.77 19.76
C ASN A 18 -16.27 4.72 18.47
N ALA A 19 -15.99 3.53 17.96
CA ALA A 19 -15.46 3.36 16.63
C ALA A 19 -16.54 3.95 15.74
N GLN A 20 -16.44 5.26 15.50
CA GLN A 20 -17.38 6.00 14.70
C GLN A 20 -17.25 5.36 13.34
N SER A 21 -18.29 4.65 12.92
CA SER A 21 -18.31 4.00 11.62
C SER A 21 -18.10 5.09 10.59
N PHE A 22 -16.97 5.05 9.90
CA PHE A 22 -16.73 5.96 8.80
C PHE A 22 -17.63 5.58 7.63
N GLU A 23 -18.37 6.54 7.14
CA GLU A 23 -19.07 6.42 5.87
C GLU A 23 -18.46 7.45 4.92
N TYR A 24 -17.93 6.98 3.79
CA TYR A 24 -17.36 7.86 2.77
C TYR A 24 -18.45 8.80 2.24
N SER A 25 -18.26 10.10 2.47
CA SER A 25 -19.18 11.13 2.02
C SER A 25 -19.05 11.38 0.51
N GLY A 26 -17.90 11.07 -0.09
CA GLY A 26 -17.54 11.48 -1.44
C GLY A 26 -17.00 12.92 -1.51
N ASP A 27 -17.10 13.69 -0.42
CA ASP A 27 -16.41 14.97 -0.28
C ASP A 27 -14.97 14.73 0.17
N PHE A 28 -14.03 15.00 -0.73
CA PHE A 28 -12.61 14.81 -0.49
C PHE A 28 -12.11 15.49 0.79
N ASN A 29 -12.58 16.69 1.12
CA ASN A 29 -12.09 17.40 2.29
C ASN A 29 -12.60 16.76 3.58
N GLN A 30 -13.89 16.45 3.64
CA GLN A 30 -14.49 15.79 4.79
C GLN A 30 -13.87 14.41 5.03
N ASP A 31 -13.75 13.62 3.97
CA ASP A 31 -13.23 12.27 4.06
C ASP A 31 -11.75 12.26 4.48
N VAL A 32 -10.91 13.12 3.89
CA VAL A 32 -9.47 13.19 4.28
C VAL A 32 -9.29 13.72 5.70
N VAL A 33 -10.10 14.70 6.15
CA VAL A 33 -10.06 15.19 7.53
C VAL A 33 -10.45 14.10 8.51
N PHE A 34 -11.47 13.30 8.18
CA PHE A 34 -11.88 12.17 9.01
C PHE A 34 -10.78 11.11 9.08
N LEU A 35 -10.17 10.77 7.94
CA LEU A 35 -9.14 9.74 7.86
C LEU A 35 -7.88 10.09 8.65
N LEU A 36 -7.57 11.37 8.85
CA LEU A 36 -6.32 11.81 9.47
C LEU A 36 -6.55 12.68 10.70
N PRO A 37 -7.18 12.16 11.78
CA PRO A 37 -7.52 12.97 12.94
C PRO A 37 -6.29 13.66 13.55
N GLU A 38 -6.46 14.88 14.06
CA GLU A 38 -5.38 15.62 14.71
C GLU A 38 -4.87 14.90 15.97
N GLY A 39 -3.56 14.93 16.16
CA GLY A 39 -2.88 14.26 17.26
C GLY A 39 -1.98 13.12 16.79
N ARG A 40 -1.56 12.30 17.75
CA ARG A 40 -0.70 11.16 17.48
C ARG A 40 -1.53 9.94 17.06
N VAL A 41 -1.13 9.29 15.98
CA VAL A 41 -1.71 8.02 15.52
C VAL A 41 -0.60 6.99 15.36
N ASP A 42 -0.74 5.85 16.05
CA ASP A 42 0.18 4.73 15.96
C ASP A 42 -0.26 3.73 14.87
N PHE A 43 0.69 3.21 14.12
CA PHE A 43 0.48 2.30 13.01
C PHE A 43 1.32 1.03 13.15
N GLU A 44 0.80 -0.06 12.61
CA GLU A 44 1.58 -1.26 12.29
C GLU A 44 2.09 -1.20 10.85
N ILE A 45 3.35 -1.58 10.65
CA ILE A 45 3.98 -1.68 9.33
C ILE A 45 3.69 -3.06 8.74
N MET A 46 2.75 -3.14 7.81
CA MET A 46 2.25 -4.37 7.17
C MET A 46 3.02 -4.72 5.88
N ASN A 47 4.34 -4.70 5.94
CA ASN A 47 5.21 -5.04 4.81
C ASN A 47 5.60 -6.53 4.79
N GLY A 48 5.39 -7.25 5.89
CA GLY A 48 5.69 -8.67 5.97
C GLY A 48 4.73 -9.47 5.12
N VAL A 49 5.24 -10.48 4.44
CA VAL A 49 4.44 -11.42 3.65
C VAL A 49 4.80 -12.83 4.11
N SER A 50 3.79 -13.64 4.41
CA SER A 50 3.93 -15.07 4.63
C SER A 50 2.95 -15.81 3.74
N MET A 51 3.32 -17.03 3.34
CA MET A 51 2.44 -17.94 2.60
C MET A 51 2.68 -19.37 3.09
N SER A 52 1.90 -20.34 2.63
CA SER A 52 2.18 -21.74 2.98
C SER A 52 3.47 -22.27 2.35
N ASP A 53 4.09 -23.27 2.98
CA ASP A 53 5.24 -23.99 2.44
C ASP A 53 5.02 -24.50 0.99
N ARG A 54 3.78 -24.85 0.65
CA ARG A 54 3.43 -25.27 -0.72
C ARG A 54 3.56 -24.09 -1.68
N SER A 55 3.03 -22.94 -1.29
CA SER A 55 3.08 -21.70 -2.06
C SER A 55 4.53 -21.25 -2.28
N GLU A 56 5.35 -21.23 -1.23
CA GLU A 56 6.77 -20.86 -1.30
C GLU A 56 7.52 -21.75 -2.29
N LYS A 57 7.40 -23.08 -2.16
CA LYS A 57 8.08 -24.04 -3.06
C LYS A 57 7.66 -23.88 -4.53
N ILE A 58 6.39 -23.58 -4.79
CA ILE A 58 5.91 -23.36 -6.16
C ILE A 58 6.53 -22.06 -6.72
N ILE A 59 6.55 -20.97 -5.93
CA ILE A 59 7.16 -19.70 -6.35
C ILE A 59 8.67 -19.85 -6.58
N GLU A 60 9.38 -20.57 -5.72
CA GLU A 60 10.81 -20.85 -5.90
C GLU A 60 11.10 -21.61 -7.20
N LYS A 61 10.35 -22.67 -7.49
CA LYS A 61 10.46 -23.41 -8.76
C LYS A 61 10.20 -22.51 -9.96
N PHE A 62 9.11 -21.75 -9.89
CA PHE A 62 8.68 -20.85 -10.96
C PHE A 62 9.73 -19.77 -11.25
N THR A 63 10.16 -19.04 -10.22
CA THR A 63 11.18 -17.98 -10.35
C THR A 63 12.52 -18.50 -10.85
N LYS A 64 12.96 -19.66 -10.36
CA LYS A 64 14.16 -20.33 -10.86
C LYS A 64 14.04 -20.63 -12.35
N ALA A 65 12.93 -21.25 -12.78
CA ALA A 65 12.75 -21.61 -14.18
C ALA A 65 12.63 -20.38 -15.10
N LEU A 66 12.01 -19.29 -14.65
CA LEU A 66 12.01 -18.02 -15.39
C LEU A 66 13.43 -17.45 -15.55
N SER A 67 14.26 -17.54 -14.51
CA SER A 67 15.66 -17.09 -14.58
C SER A 67 16.51 -17.92 -15.54
N GLU A 68 16.16 -19.19 -15.74
CA GLU A 68 16.81 -20.10 -16.69
C GLU A 68 16.26 -19.94 -18.13
N ASN A 69 15.05 -19.40 -18.29
CA ASN A 69 14.34 -19.27 -19.57
C ASN A 69 13.99 -17.80 -19.92
N LYS A 70 14.89 -16.85 -19.61
CA LYS A 70 14.66 -15.39 -19.74
C LYS A 70 14.19 -14.95 -21.13
N GLU A 71 14.87 -15.39 -22.19
CA GLU A 71 14.52 -14.99 -23.56
C GLU A 71 13.09 -15.42 -23.94
N TRP A 72 12.73 -16.66 -23.59
CA TRP A 72 11.38 -17.16 -23.80
C TRP A 72 10.35 -16.35 -22.99
N PHE A 73 10.64 -16.05 -21.73
CA PHE A 73 9.74 -15.27 -20.89
C PHE A 73 9.52 -13.86 -21.46
N ASN A 74 10.58 -13.18 -21.90
CA ASN A 74 10.48 -11.87 -22.55
C ASN A 74 9.61 -11.92 -23.81
N GLN A 75 9.77 -12.97 -24.64
CA GLN A 75 8.90 -13.19 -25.79
C GLN A 75 7.44 -13.41 -25.39
N GLN A 76 7.16 -14.16 -24.31
CA GLN A 76 5.78 -14.35 -23.86
C GLN A 76 5.16 -13.06 -23.32
N VAL A 77 5.90 -12.28 -22.52
CA VAL A 77 5.46 -10.98 -22.01
C VAL A 77 5.09 -10.06 -23.19
N ASN A 78 5.93 -9.99 -24.21
CA ASN A 78 5.70 -9.13 -25.37
C ASN A 78 4.59 -9.63 -26.32
N ASN A 79 4.39 -10.94 -26.44
CA ASN A 79 3.44 -11.53 -27.40
C ASN A 79 2.06 -11.87 -26.81
N VAL A 80 1.99 -12.17 -25.51
CA VAL A 80 0.79 -12.78 -24.88
C VAL A 80 0.08 -11.84 -23.91
N LEU A 81 0.77 -10.85 -23.31
CA LEU A 81 0.14 -9.87 -22.40
C LEU A 81 -0.63 -8.76 -23.13
N ALA A 82 -0.99 -8.95 -24.39
CA ALA A 82 -1.79 -7.99 -25.16
C ALA A 82 -3.25 -7.84 -24.68
N LYS A 83 -3.68 -8.62 -23.67
CA LYS A 83 -4.99 -8.49 -23.02
C LYS A 83 -4.80 -8.33 -21.52
N GLU A 84 -5.08 -7.13 -21.02
CA GLU A 84 -5.04 -6.84 -19.60
C GLU A 84 -5.98 -7.78 -18.81
N GLY A 85 -5.46 -8.34 -17.72
CA GLY A 85 -6.26 -9.11 -16.76
C GLY A 85 -6.36 -10.62 -16.99
N GLU A 86 -5.85 -11.16 -18.10
CA GLU A 86 -5.81 -12.62 -18.31
C GLU A 86 -4.45 -13.22 -17.84
N PRO A 87 -4.45 -14.39 -17.15
CA PRO A 87 -3.21 -15.04 -16.75
C PRO A 87 -2.46 -15.60 -17.97
N MET A 88 -1.12 -15.52 -17.94
CA MET A 88 -0.25 -16.10 -18.97
C MET A 88 -0.50 -17.61 -19.10
N PRO A 89 -0.81 -18.15 -20.29
CA PRO A 89 -1.04 -19.58 -20.50
C PRO A 89 0.10 -20.45 -19.96
N TYR A 90 -0.26 -21.60 -19.39
CA TYR A 90 0.71 -22.56 -18.88
C TYR A 90 1.69 -23.03 -19.96
N ASP A 91 2.97 -23.08 -19.61
CA ASP A 91 4.04 -23.68 -20.40
C ASP A 91 5.00 -24.47 -19.50
N LYS A 92 5.56 -25.57 -19.99
CA LYS A 92 6.48 -26.41 -19.23
C LYS A 92 7.77 -25.68 -18.82
N ARG A 93 8.18 -24.64 -19.56
CA ARG A 93 9.34 -23.77 -19.25
C ARG A 93 9.14 -22.93 -18.00
N MET A 94 7.92 -22.88 -17.46
CA MET A 94 7.63 -22.30 -16.15
C MET A 94 8.18 -23.16 -14.99
N GLY A 95 8.64 -24.39 -15.24
CA GLY A 95 9.28 -25.24 -14.23
C GLY A 95 8.36 -25.75 -13.11
N ILE A 96 7.05 -25.57 -13.28
CA ILE A 96 5.99 -26.04 -12.39
C ILE A 96 5.06 -26.97 -13.16
N THR A 97 4.32 -27.83 -12.46
CA THR A 97 3.31 -28.67 -13.12
C THR A 97 2.08 -27.87 -13.52
N LYS A 98 1.22 -28.45 -14.37
CA LYS A 98 -0.05 -27.82 -14.74
C LYS A 98 -0.95 -27.62 -13.52
N GLU A 99 -0.95 -28.57 -12.59
CA GLU A 99 -1.70 -28.50 -11.34
C GLU A 99 -1.15 -27.42 -10.39
N GLU A 100 0.19 -27.26 -10.35
CA GLU A 100 0.83 -26.17 -9.60
C GLU A 100 0.48 -24.82 -10.23
N TYR A 101 0.50 -24.70 -11.56
CA TYR A 101 0.06 -23.50 -12.27
C TYR A 101 -1.42 -23.18 -12.01
N GLU A 102 -2.30 -24.17 -12.11
CA GLU A 102 -3.72 -24.03 -11.79
C GLU A 102 -3.91 -23.57 -10.34
N TYR A 103 -3.13 -24.10 -9.39
CA TYR A 103 -3.11 -23.62 -8.01
C TYR A 103 -2.72 -22.13 -7.92
N MET A 104 -1.68 -21.68 -8.65
CA MET A 104 -1.27 -20.27 -8.66
C MET A 104 -2.36 -19.32 -9.19
N VAL A 105 -2.99 -19.68 -10.31
CA VAL A 105 -3.94 -18.78 -10.99
C VAL A 105 -5.36 -18.84 -10.41
N THR A 106 -5.77 -19.96 -9.83
CA THR A 106 -7.15 -20.13 -9.32
C THR A 106 -7.28 -19.89 -7.83
N LYS A 107 -6.26 -20.23 -7.03
CA LYS A 107 -6.46 -20.29 -5.57
C LYS A 107 -6.13 -19.01 -4.83
N LYS A 108 -5.57 -17.99 -5.51
CA LYS A 108 -4.94 -16.80 -4.91
C LYS A 108 -4.02 -17.27 -3.78
N PHE A 109 -2.71 -17.39 -4.05
CA PHE A 109 -1.72 -17.78 -3.04
C PHE A 109 -2.14 -17.29 -1.65
N ASP A 110 -2.04 -18.15 -0.63
CA ASP A 110 -2.49 -17.91 0.74
C ASP A 110 -1.58 -16.90 1.47
N VAL A 111 -1.37 -15.77 0.80
CA VAL A 111 -0.58 -14.63 1.18
C VAL A 111 -1.28 -13.94 2.32
N LYS A 112 -0.63 -13.95 3.47
CA LYS A 112 -0.98 -13.13 4.61
C LYS A 112 0.02 -12.01 4.71
N ILE A 113 -0.51 -10.80 4.90
CA ILE A 113 0.31 -9.66 5.31
C ILE A 113 0.49 -9.70 6.82
N ASN A 114 1.72 -9.50 7.28
CA ASN A 114 2.06 -9.49 8.69
C ASN A 114 2.77 -8.19 9.05
N SER A 115 2.64 -7.79 10.30
CA SER A 115 3.37 -6.65 10.85
C SER A 115 4.88 -6.95 10.91
N THR A 116 5.69 -6.02 10.44
CA THR A 116 7.17 -6.03 10.51
C THR A 116 7.71 -4.97 11.45
N GLY A 117 6.84 -4.15 12.05
CA GLY A 117 7.25 -3.04 12.87
C GLY A 117 6.09 -2.10 13.18
N GLN A 118 6.43 -0.96 13.78
CA GLN A 118 5.48 0.07 14.15
C GLN A 118 6.06 1.42 13.80
N LEU A 119 5.20 2.38 13.49
CA LEU A 119 5.57 3.78 13.38
C LEU A 119 4.40 4.64 13.84
N TYR A 120 4.67 5.86 14.27
CA TYR A 120 3.62 6.83 14.53
C TYR A 120 3.74 8.07 13.64
N PHE A 121 2.60 8.73 13.47
CA PHE A 121 2.52 10.08 12.93
C PHE A 121 1.99 11.04 13.99
N ASP A 122 2.67 12.17 14.16
CA ASP A 122 2.06 13.37 14.74
C ASP A 122 1.35 14.13 13.62
N ILE A 123 0.02 14.14 13.67
CA ILE A 123 -0.85 14.78 12.70
C ILE A 123 -1.27 16.15 13.24
N SER A 124 -1.10 17.20 12.43
CA SER A 124 -1.47 18.57 12.81
C SER A 124 -2.09 19.33 11.65
N TYR A 125 -2.94 20.30 11.98
CA TYR A 125 -3.67 21.09 11.01
C TYR A 125 -3.22 22.54 11.03
N SER A 126 -3.00 23.12 9.85
CA SER A 126 -2.79 24.56 9.73
C SER A 126 -3.32 25.06 8.40
N LYS A 127 -4.33 25.94 8.45
CA LYS A 127 -5.06 26.44 7.28
C LYS A 127 -5.66 25.25 6.51
N ASN A 128 -5.41 25.16 5.20
CA ASN A 128 -5.90 24.08 4.35
C ASN A 128 -4.88 22.94 4.22
N LYS A 129 -4.03 22.72 5.23
CA LYS A 129 -2.97 21.72 5.16
C LYS A 129 -2.99 20.81 6.37
N ILE A 130 -2.87 19.51 6.10
CA ILE A 130 -2.64 18.46 7.08
C ILE A 130 -1.17 18.07 7.00
N TYR A 131 -0.48 18.05 8.13
CA TYR A 131 0.92 17.68 8.24
C TYR A 131 1.01 16.39 9.03
N LEU A 132 1.62 15.37 8.44
CA LEU A 132 1.96 14.12 9.13
C LEU A 132 3.48 14.11 9.29
N LYS A 133 3.96 14.04 10.52
CA LYS A 133 5.40 13.97 10.83
C LYS A 133 5.70 12.68 11.57
N SER A 134 6.78 12.02 11.19
CA SER A 134 7.29 10.84 11.89
C SER A 134 8.79 11.01 12.10
N SER A 135 9.27 10.57 13.25
CA SER A 135 10.70 10.43 13.56
C SER A 135 11.17 8.98 13.56
N ASP A 136 10.28 8.03 13.30
CA ASP A 136 10.58 6.59 13.32
C ASP A 136 11.25 6.08 12.03
N THR A 137 11.35 6.93 11.01
CA THR A 137 12.02 6.63 9.74
C THR A 137 12.77 7.85 9.22
N THR A 138 13.84 7.59 8.46
CA THR A 138 14.60 8.60 7.70
C THR A 138 14.18 8.68 6.24
N ASP A 139 13.38 7.72 5.74
CA ASP A 139 12.98 7.65 4.32
C ASP A 139 12.06 8.82 3.94
N PHE A 140 11.24 9.25 4.90
CA PHE A 140 10.50 10.50 4.84
C PHE A 140 10.38 11.11 6.22
N THR A 141 10.51 12.43 6.30
CA THR A 141 10.37 13.16 7.58
C THR A 141 9.02 13.83 7.71
N SER A 142 8.37 14.13 6.58
CA SER A 142 7.06 14.77 6.59
C SER A 142 6.26 14.49 5.34
N ILE A 143 4.96 14.30 5.53
CA ILE A 143 3.94 14.32 4.49
C ILE A 143 3.06 15.54 4.72
N VAL A 144 2.70 16.22 3.62
CA VAL A 144 1.76 17.35 3.66
C VAL A 144 0.67 17.13 2.64
N ILE A 145 -0.59 17.26 3.05
CA ILE A 145 -1.75 17.21 2.16
C ILE A 145 -2.40 18.58 2.17
N ASP A 146 -2.49 19.21 1.00
CA ASP A 146 -3.16 20.49 0.82
C ASP A 146 -4.60 20.26 0.34
N LEU A 147 -5.55 20.51 1.24
CA LEU A 147 -6.98 20.28 1.02
C LEU A 147 -7.56 21.17 -0.08
N LYS A 148 -6.97 22.36 -0.32
CA LYS A 148 -7.47 23.29 -1.34
C LYS A 148 -7.07 22.87 -2.75
N SER A 149 -5.79 22.55 -2.93
CA SER A 149 -5.24 22.13 -4.23
C SER A 149 -5.36 20.64 -4.49
N LYS A 150 -5.75 19.87 -3.47
CA LYS A 150 -5.75 18.40 -3.43
C LYS A 150 -4.37 17.79 -3.68
N LYS A 151 -3.27 18.54 -3.59
CA LYS A 151 -1.93 18.01 -3.79
C LYS A 151 -1.39 17.44 -2.50
N ALA A 152 -0.54 16.42 -2.62
CA ALA A 152 0.25 15.92 -1.51
C ALA A 152 1.74 16.18 -1.74
N ARG A 153 2.55 16.08 -0.69
CA ARG A 153 4.00 16.20 -0.75
C ARG A 153 4.64 15.18 0.18
N ILE A 154 5.62 14.43 -0.32
CA ILE A 154 6.54 13.62 0.49
C ILE A 154 7.91 14.30 0.39
N ASN A 155 8.47 14.73 1.52
CA ASN A 155 9.71 15.51 1.53
C ASN A 155 9.60 16.71 0.56
N GLU A 156 10.43 16.80 -0.49
CA GLU A 156 10.36 17.87 -1.51
C GLU A 156 9.57 17.51 -2.77
N LYS A 157 9.08 16.26 -2.89
CA LYS A 157 8.38 15.78 -4.07
C LYS A 157 6.90 16.11 -3.97
N THR A 158 6.35 16.82 -4.97
CA THR A 158 4.92 17.14 -5.05
C THR A 158 4.19 16.07 -5.85
N LEU A 159 3.12 15.53 -5.28
CA LEU A 159 2.28 14.49 -5.87
C LEU A 159 0.95 15.08 -6.34
N ALA A 160 0.56 14.75 -7.56
CA ALA A 160 -0.74 15.09 -8.11
C ALA A 160 -1.82 14.19 -7.49
N PHE A 161 -3.04 14.72 -7.36
CA PHE A 161 -4.19 13.92 -7.00
C PHE A 161 -4.55 12.99 -8.17
N ASP A 162 -4.52 11.68 -7.93
CA ASP A 162 -4.87 10.65 -8.91
C ASP A 162 -6.39 10.44 -8.92
N GLY A 163 -7.00 10.38 -7.73
CA GLY A 163 -8.44 10.25 -7.59
C GLY A 163 -8.87 9.44 -6.37
N PRO A 164 -10.19 9.20 -6.22
CA PRO A 164 -10.70 8.20 -5.31
C PRO A 164 -10.31 6.79 -5.78
N LEU A 165 -10.14 5.88 -4.82
CA LEU A 165 -9.88 4.47 -5.04
C LEU A 165 -10.99 3.67 -4.34
N ILE A 166 -11.60 2.73 -5.06
CA ILE A 166 -12.68 1.89 -4.54
C ILE A 166 -12.31 0.44 -4.82
N ILE A 167 -12.06 -0.31 -3.75
CA ILE A 167 -11.84 -1.75 -3.79
C ILE A 167 -13.09 -2.42 -3.23
N GLU A 168 -13.93 -2.92 -4.13
CA GLU A 168 -15.21 -3.56 -3.76
C GLU A 168 -15.04 -5.04 -3.41
N SER A 169 -14.13 -5.72 -4.08
CA SER A 169 -13.91 -7.15 -3.86
C SER A 169 -13.20 -7.38 -2.52
N PRO A 170 -13.74 -8.25 -1.65
CA PRO A 170 -13.06 -8.65 -0.44
C PRO A 170 -11.84 -9.53 -0.73
N ASP A 171 -11.65 -10.01 -1.96
CA ASP A 171 -10.53 -10.87 -2.31
C ASP A 171 -9.24 -10.08 -2.57
N ASN A 172 -8.75 -9.43 -1.53
CA ASN A 172 -7.49 -8.70 -1.51
C ASN A 172 -6.72 -8.99 -0.22
N VAL A 173 -5.53 -8.42 -0.08
CA VAL A 173 -4.64 -8.66 1.07
C VAL A 173 -5.23 -8.31 2.43
N PHE A 174 -6.28 -7.49 2.48
CA PHE A 174 -7.00 -7.12 3.69
C PHE A 174 -8.27 -7.94 3.93
N ASN A 175 -8.62 -8.85 3.02
CA ASN A 175 -9.87 -9.63 3.05
C ASN A 175 -11.13 -8.76 3.25
N SER A 176 -11.12 -7.53 2.71
CA SER A 176 -12.12 -6.51 2.98
C SER A 176 -12.23 -5.53 1.84
N SER A 177 -13.45 -5.07 1.54
CA SER A 177 -13.61 -3.85 0.76
C SER A 177 -12.98 -2.66 1.50
N TRP A 178 -12.54 -1.67 0.73
CA TRP A 178 -12.04 -0.42 1.27
C TRP A 178 -12.13 0.66 0.20
N ARG A 179 -12.21 1.91 0.65
CA ARG A 179 -12.15 3.08 -0.24
C ARG A 179 -11.03 3.99 0.21
N GLY A 180 -10.71 4.97 -0.61
CA GLY A 180 -9.57 5.84 -0.32
C GLY A 180 -9.30 6.88 -1.38
N TYR A 181 -8.14 7.50 -1.27
CA TYR A 181 -7.61 8.51 -2.17
C TYR A 181 -6.16 8.23 -2.47
N LYS A 182 -5.76 8.51 -3.70
CA LYS A 182 -4.39 8.30 -4.17
C LYS A 182 -3.79 9.58 -4.71
N TRP A 183 -2.51 9.73 -4.42
CA TRP A 183 -1.64 10.75 -5.00
C TRP A 183 -0.43 10.08 -5.61
N ILE A 184 0.02 10.62 -6.74
CA ILE A 184 1.14 10.06 -7.47
C ILE A 184 1.99 11.13 -8.13
N ASN A 185 3.29 10.87 -8.21
CA ASN A 185 4.26 11.58 -9.04
C ASN A 185 5.09 10.49 -9.75
N GLU A 186 5.03 10.49 -11.07
CA GLU A 186 5.79 9.59 -11.93
C GLU A 186 6.58 10.43 -12.92
N GLU A 187 7.89 10.20 -12.96
CA GLU A 187 8.81 10.78 -13.93
C GLU A 187 9.59 9.63 -14.57
N SER A 188 9.67 9.63 -15.89
CA SER A 188 10.44 8.63 -16.63
C SER A 188 11.10 9.27 -17.84
N ASN A 189 12.34 8.86 -18.14
CA ASN A 189 13.01 9.22 -19.39
C ASN A 189 12.54 8.38 -20.59
N SER A 190 11.69 7.37 -20.36
CA SER A 190 11.11 6.52 -21.40
C SER A 190 9.59 6.42 -21.23
N THR A 191 8.87 6.39 -22.35
CA THR A 191 7.41 6.16 -22.38
C THR A 191 7.03 4.68 -22.37
N THR A 192 8.01 3.78 -22.57
CA THR A 192 7.81 2.32 -22.55
C THR A 192 8.91 1.64 -21.73
N ILE A 193 8.57 0.52 -21.07
CA ILE A 193 9.57 -0.30 -20.38
C ILE A 193 10.38 -1.03 -21.45
N ASP A 194 11.62 -0.59 -21.65
CA ASP A 194 12.59 -1.28 -22.50
C ASP A 194 13.48 -2.15 -21.62
N PHE A 195 13.16 -3.44 -21.56
CA PHE A 195 13.90 -4.41 -20.77
C PHE A 195 15.32 -4.64 -21.29
N GLU A 196 15.63 -4.30 -22.56
CA GLU A 196 16.99 -4.40 -23.11
C GLU A 196 17.87 -3.21 -22.70
N ASN A 197 17.26 -2.07 -22.37
CA ASN A 197 17.95 -0.84 -21.97
C ASN A 197 17.61 -0.41 -20.53
N ILE A 198 17.30 -1.36 -19.65
CA ILE A 198 16.95 -1.07 -18.25
C ILE A 198 18.08 -0.32 -17.52
N ASP A 199 19.33 -0.58 -17.92
CA ASP A 199 20.54 0.07 -17.42
C ASP A 199 20.63 1.56 -17.78
N ASN A 200 19.80 2.06 -18.70
CA ASN A 200 19.73 3.48 -19.06
C ASN A 200 18.43 4.14 -18.58
N MET A 201 17.58 3.39 -17.88
CA MET A 201 16.27 3.87 -17.48
C MET A 201 16.39 4.75 -16.24
N VAL A 202 15.77 5.93 -16.32
CA VAL A 202 15.62 6.83 -15.18
C VAL A 202 14.14 6.91 -14.85
N ILE A 203 13.74 6.32 -13.73
CA ILE A 203 12.37 6.28 -13.26
C ILE A 203 12.31 6.85 -11.85
N LYS A 204 11.37 7.74 -11.58
CA LYS A 204 11.04 8.20 -10.23
C LYS A 204 9.56 8.03 -10.02
N VAL A 205 9.18 7.27 -9.00
CA VAL A 205 7.79 7.05 -8.61
C VAL A 205 7.64 7.34 -7.13
N TYR A 206 6.73 8.24 -6.81
CA TYR A 206 6.30 8.51 -5.44
C TYR A 206 4.79 8.40 -5.37
N SER A 207 4.28 7.74 -4.33
CA SER A 207 2.83 7.62 -4.14
C SER A 207 2.43 7.66 -2.68
N ILE A 208 1.27 8.25 -2.42
CA ILE A 208 0.55 8.11 -1.15
C ILE A 208 -0.83 7.56 -1.47
N THR A 209 -1.27 6.58 -0.70
CA THR A 209 -2.68 6.17 -0.65
C THR A 209 -3.17 6.29 0.78
N LEU A 210 -4.35 6.89 0.95
CA LEU A 210 -5.08 6.93 2.21
C LEU A 210 -6.38 6.16 2.03
N GLY A 211 -6.76 5.33 2.98
CA GLY A 211 -8.01 4.59 2.89
C GLY A 211 -8.55 4.16 4.25
N TYR A 212 -9.71 3.53 4.22
CA TYR A 212 -10.34 2.96 5.40
C TYR A 212 -10.85 1.57 5.07
N ILE A 213 -10.45 0.60 5.89
CA ILE A 213 -10.78 -0.80 5.68
C ILE A 213 -12.10 -1.12 6.35
N ASP A 214 -13.08 -1.58 5.58
CA ASP A 214 -14.46 -1.70 6.05
C ASP A 214 -14.62 -2.74 7.16
N VAL A 215 -13.92 -3.88 7.09
CA VAL A 215 -14.04 -4.94 8.10
C VAL A 215 -13.27 -4.59 9.37
N SER A 216 -12.00 -4.18 9.24
CA SER A 216 -11.16 -3.91 10.42
C SER A 216 -11.38 -2.54 11.03
N LYS A 217 -12.07 -1.62 10.33
CA LYS A 217 -12.32 -0.24 10.75
C LYS A 217 -11.04 0.57 11.01
N GLN A 218 -9.96 0.19 10.33
CA GLN A 218 -8.64 0.83 10.45
C GLN A 218 -8.41 1.81 9.30
N LEU A 219 -7.72 2.90 9.64
CA LEU A 219 -7.08 3.77 8.67
C LEU A 219 -5.92 3.01 8.00
N TYR A 220 -5.89 3.09 6.69
CA TYR A 220 -4.86 2.55 5.83
C TYR A 220 -4.04 3.67 5.21
N ILE A 221 -2.71 3.56 5.28
CA ILE A 221 -1.79 4.45 4.56
C ILE A 221 -0.77 3.60 3.79
N ASP A 222 -0.60 3.84 2.49
CA ASP A 222 0.48 3.27 1.69
C ASP A 222 1.38 4.41 1.20
N ILE A 223 2.65 4.38 1.57
CA ILE A 223 3.64 5.40 1.20
C ILE A 223 4.75 4.69 0.45
N LYS A 224 5.08 5.16 -0.76
CA LYS A 224 6.15 4.58 -1.57
C LYS A 224 7.01 5.68 -2.18
N GLY A 225 8.30 5.38 -2.26
CA GLY A 225 9.26 6.13 -3.07
C GLY A 225 10.22 5.14 -3.71
N GLY A 226 10.38 5.29 -5.03
CA GLY A 226 11.32 4.53 -5.82
C GLY A 226 12.01 5.46 -6.79
N GLU A 227 13.34 5.51 -6.77
CA GLU A 227 14.14 6.14 -7.80
C GLU A 227 15.11 5.11 -8.37
N PHE A 228 15.09 4.98 -9.69
CA PHE A 228 16.02 4.20 -10.48
C PHE A 228 16.75 5.18 -11.39
N ASN A 229 18.08 5.13 -11.39
CA ASN A 229 18.92 5.94 -12.22
C ASN A 229 19.98 5.04 -12.85
N GLU A 230 19.95 4.92 -14.18
CA GLU A 230 20.90 4.09 -14.93
C GLU A 230 20.97 2.65 -14.39
N GLY A 231 19.80 2.03 -14.19
CA GLY A 231 19.70 0.67 -13.65
C GLY A 231 19.94 0.53 -12.14
N GLU A 232 20.51 1.55 -11.49
CA GLU A 232 20.75 1.55 -10.05
C GLU A 232 19.57 2.11 -9.26
N LYS A 233 19.18 1.40 -8.20
CA LYS A 233 18.13 1.86 -7.30
C LYS A 233 18.71 2.81 -6.26
N THR A 234 18.39 4.09 -6.35
CA THR A 234 18.94 5.15 -5.49
C THR A 234 18.01 5.54 -4.34
N VAL A 235 16.71 5.32 -4.49
CA VAL A 235 15.70 5.45 -3.43
C VAL A 235 14.81 4.22 -3.46
N ASP A 236 14.60 3.62 -2.30
CA ASP A 236 13.68 2.51 -2.14
C ASP A 236 13.05 2.51 -0.76
N PHE A 237 11.77 2.84 -0.71
CA PHE A 237 11.00 2.62 0.49
C PHE A 237 9.54 2.33 0.17
N LYS A 238 8.96 1.53 1.05
CA LYS A 238 7.53 1.21 1.05
C LYS A 238 7.07 1.05 2.48
N TYR A 239 6.01 1.75 2.83
CA TYR A 239 5.37 1.66 4.14
C TYR A 239 3.90 1.42 3.92
N ARG A 240 3.48 0.20 4.18
CA ARG A 240 2.08 -0.16 4.26
C ARG A 240 1.65 -0.10 5.72
N LEU A 241 0.69 0.76 6.05
CA LEU A 241 0.38 1.11 7.44
C LEU A 241 -1.09 0.87 7.75
N LEU A 242 -1.35 0.26 8.90
CA LEU A 242 -2.69 0.12 9.48
C LEU A 242 -2.72 0.76 10.86
N SER A 243 -3.69 1.63 11.12
CA SER A 243 -3.85 2.24 12.43
C SER A 243 -4.19 1.18 13.48
N LYS A 244 -3.67 1.37 14.70
CA LYS A 244 -4.03 0.54 15.85
C LYS A 244 -5.34 0.94 16.50
#